data_AF-A0A7C5T0L1-F1
#
_entry.id   AF-A0A7C5T0L1-F1
#
_cell.length_a   1.000
_cell.length_b   1.000
_cell.length_c   1.000
_cell.angle_alpha   90.00
_cell.angle_beta   90.00
_cell.angle_gamma   90.00
#
_symmetry.space_group_name_H-M   'P 1'
#
loop_
_entity.id
_entity.type
_entity.pdbx_description
1 polymer ?
#
loop_
_entity_poly.entity_id
_entity_poly.type
_entity_poly.pdbx_seq_one_letter_code
_entity_poly.pdbx_strand_id
1 'polypeptide(L)'
;MKRPLGTALLVLGGLLLAGCGLLEEVPVLPPDRAPEVRASAGEEREAIVLRWDPVERATYYEILRAPVAQGPDEPLDSTGSASFTDRVG
;
A
#
# COMPACT_ATOMS: atom_id res chain seq x y z
N MET A 1 35.45 57.58 3.30
CA MET A 1 34.32 56.90 3.97
C MET A 1 33.59 56.05 2.94
N LYS A 2 33.78 54.73 2.94
CA LYS A 2 33.08 53.77 2.04
C LYS A 2 32.42 52.71 2.92
N ARG A 3 31.09 52.63 2.89
CA ARG A 3 30.30 51.66 3.67
C ARG A 3 30.19 50.35 2.87
N PRO A 4 30.62 49.18 3.39
CA PRO A 4 30.38 47.90 2.71
C PRO A 4 28.97 47.40 3.07
N LEU A 5 28.01 47.67 2.18
CA LEU A 5 26.61 47.25 2.29
C LEU A 5 26.36 45.83 1.70
N GLY A 6 27.41 45.09 1.34
CA GLY A 6 27.26 43.96 0.40
C GLY A 6 27.02 42.56 0.99
N THR A 7 27.22 42.33 2.29
CA THR A 7 27.43 40.96 2.78
C THR A 7 26.40 40.43 3.77
N ALA A 8 25.47 41.25 4.25
CA ALA A 8 24.47 40.82 5.25
C ALA A 8 23.22 40.15 4.65
N LEU A 9 22.92 40.34 3.35
CA LEU A 9 21.66 39.89 2.77
C LEU A 9 21.71 38.50 2.11
N LEU A 10 22.90 37.97 1.80
CA LEU A 10 23.04 36.69 1.09
C LEU A 10 22.93 35.45 1.99
N VAL A 11 22.99 35.60 3.32
CA VAL A 11 22.88 34.46 4.25
C VAL A 11 21.42 34.14 4.59
N LEU A 12 20.49 35.09 4.48
CA LEU A 12 19.06 34.82 4.72
C LEU A 12 18.34 34.18 3.52
N GLY A 13 18.85 34.32 2.30
CA GLY A 13 18.20 33.82 1.07
C GLY A 13 18.56 32.38 0.67
N GLY A 14 19.68 31.84 1.15
CA GLY A 14 20.17 30.51 0.76
C GLY A 14 19.48 29.34 1.45
N LEU A 15 18.90 29.55 2.65
CA LEU A 15 18.36 28.46 3.47
C LEU A 15 16.93 28.03 3.04
N LEU A 16 16.22 28.84 2.27
CA LEU A 16 14.87 28.51 1.77
C LEU A 16 14.87 27.63 0.51
N LEU A 17 15.98 27.54 -0.22
CA LEU A 17 16.06 26.76 -1.47
C LEU A 17 16.50 25.30 -1.27
N ALA A 18 17.09 24.96 -0.12
CA ALA A 18 17.46 23.59 0.25
C ALA A 18 16.43 22.91 1.18
N GLY A 19 15.36 23.63 1.57
CA GLY A 19 14.38 23.15 2.55
C GLY A 19 13.30 22.20 2.00
N CYS A 20 13.15 22.07 0.68
CA CYS A 20 12.10 21.24 0.09
C CYS A 20 12.45 19.74 0.00
N GLY A 21 13.68 19.33 0.31
CA GLY A 21 14.15 17.95 0.09
C GLY A 21 14.49 17.16 1.35
N LEU A 22 14.42 17.78 2.54
CA LEU A 22 14.82 17.13 3.80
C LEU A 22 13.63 16.57 4.61
N LEU A 23 12.40 16.84 4.18
CA LEU A 23 11.19 16.25 4.75
C LEU A 23 10.77 15.04 3.89
N GLU A 24 10.97 13.86 4.49
CA GLU A 24 9.96 12.80 4.48
C GLU A 24 9.77 11.95 3.22
N GLU A 25 10.80 11.19 2.81
CA GLU A 25 10.51 9.80 2.43
C GLU A 25 10.58 8.95 3.70
N VAL A 26 9.50 8.92 4.48
CA VAL A 26 9.35 7.88 5.52
C VAL A 26 9.24 6.56 4.77
N PRO A 27 10.17 5.61 4.97
CA PRO A 27 10.10 4.33 4.28
C PRO A 27 8.80 3.64 4.64
N VAL A 28 7.99 3.30 3.63
CA VAL A 28 6.77 2.51 3.83
C VAL A 28 7.18 1.13 4.36
N LEU A 29 6.70 0.81 5.57
CA LEU A 29 6.94 -0.49 6.17
C LEU A 29 6.04 -1.54 5.48
N PRO A 30 6.56 -2.75 5.20
CA PRO A 30 5.76 -3.81 4.57
C PRO A 30 4.62 -4.27 5.48
N PRO A 31 3.58 -4.93 4.96
CA PRO A 31 2.55 -5.57 5.78
C PRO A 31 3.15 -6.45 6.88
N ASP A 32 2.51 -6.50 8.05
CA ASP A 32 3.07 -7.19 9.23
C ASP A 32 2.97 -8.71 9.20
N ARG A 33 2.02 -9.25 8.42
CA ARG A 33 1.78 -10.68 8.25
C ARG A 33 1.10 -10.98 6.93
N ALA A 34 1.07 -12.26 6.57
CA ALA A 34 0.17 -12.75 5.52
C ALA A 34 -1.29 -12.79 6.05
N PRO A 35 -2.30 -12.58 5.19
CA PRO A 35 -3.70 -12.72 5.58
C PRO A 35 -4.06 -14.20 5.82
N GLU A 36 -4.87 -14.46 6.85
CA GLU A 36 -5.49 -15.77 7.08
C GLU A 36 -6.87 -15.82 6.41
N VAL A 37 -6.91 -16.39 5.20
CA VAL A 37 -8.10 -16.38 4.34
C VAL A 37 -9.06 -17.52 4.68
N ARG A 38 -10.34 -17.20 4.77
CA ARG A 38 -11.46 -18.14 4.94
C ARG A 38 -12.42 -18.00 3.76
N ALA A 39 -12.83 -19.12 3.18
CA ALA A 39 -13.81 -19.15 2.10
C ALA A 39 -15.16 -19.69 2.60
N SER A 40 -16.25 -19.19 2.03
CA SER A 40 -17.63 -19.64 2.29
C SER A 40 -17.91 -21.13 2.02
N ALA A 41 -17.04 -21.83 1.29
CA ALA A 41 -17.09 -23.28 1.10
C ALA A 41 -18.47 -23.86 0.68
N GLY A 42 -19.19 -23.17 -0.21
CA GLY A 42 -20.48 -23.63 -0.74
C GLY A 42 -21.71 -23.15 0.03
N GLU A 43 -21.55 -22.26 1.01
CA GLU A 43 -22.68 -21.53 1.63
C GLU A 43 -23.43 -20.65 0.62
N GLU A 44 -22.72 -20.16 -0.40
CA GLU A 44 -23.28 -19.32 -1.47
C GLU A 44 -23.47 -20.14 -2.75
N ARG A 45 -24.65 -20.03 -3.37
CA ARG A 45 -25.01 -20.87 -4.53
C ARG A 45 -24.26 -20.52 -5.81
N GLU A 46 -23.95 -19.23 -6.00
CA GLU A 46 -23.42 -18.67 -7.25
C GLU A 46 -22.13 -17.87 -7.02
N ALA A 47 -21.51 -18.03 -5.85
CA ALA A 47 -20.31 -17.28 -5.50
C ALA A 47 -19.43 -18.04 -4.51
N ILE A 48 -18.17 -17.61 -4.44
CA ILE A 48 -17.24 -17.94 -3.37
C ILE A 48 -16.90 -16.64 -2.67
N VAL A 49 -17.37 -16.49 -1.42
CA VAL A 49 -17.03 -15.33 -0.59
C VAL A 49 -15.78 -15.64 0.22
N LEU A 50 -14.76 -14.81 0.05
CA LEU A 50 -13.50 -14.81 0.79
C LEU A 50 -13.56 -13.73 1.87
N ARG A 51 -13.09 -14.07 3.07
CA ARG A 51 -12.96 -13.15 4.21
C ARG A 51 -11.65 -13.39 4.93
N TRP A 52 -11.04 -12.32 5.42
CA TRP A 52 -9.84 -12.37 6.27
C TRP A 52 -9.87 -11.21 7.26
N ASP A 53 -9.03 -11.27 8.28
CA ASP A 53 -8.82 -10.13 9.16
C ASP A 53 -7.92 -9.11 8.47
N PRO A 54 -8.17 -7.78 8.61
CA PRO A 54 -7.28 -6.77 8.07
C PRO A 54 -5.83 -7.00 8.52
N VAL A 55 -4.90 -6.82 7.59
CA VAL A 55 -3.45 -6.89 7.81
C VAL A 55 -2.93 -5.48 8.01
N GLU A 56 -2.13 -5.28 9.05
CA GLU A 56 -1.60 -3.96 9.39
C GLU A 56 -0.62 -3.51 8.28
N ARG A 57 -0.73 -2.25 7.86
CA ARG A 57 0.02 -1.66 6.74
C ARG A 57 -0.25 -2.25 5.35
N ALA A 58 -1.22 -3.16 5.20
CA ALA A 58 -1.69 -3.56 3.88
C ALA A 58 -2.52 -2.44 3.24
N THR A 59 -2.13 -2.02 2.03
CA THR A 59 -2.86 -1.01 1.25
C THR A 59 -3.85 -1.64 0.27
N TYR A 60 -3.59 -2.88 -0.14
CA TYR A 60 -4.46 -3.69 -0.97
C TYR A 60 -4.12 -5.19 -0.79
N TYR A 61 -4.96 -6.04 -1.35
CA TYR A 61 -4.80 -7.49 -1.43
C TYR A 61 -4.91 -7.91 -2.89
N GLU A 62 -4.00 -8.78 -3.32
CA GLU A 62 -4.11 -9.48 -4.59
C GLU A 62 -4.88 -10.77 -4.37
N ILE A 63 -5.86 -11.02 -5.22
CA ILE A 63 -6.71 -12.21 -5.17
C ILE A 63 -6.22 -13.18 -6.22
N LEU A 64 -5.80 -14.34 -5.74
CA LEU A 64 -5.30 -15.43 -6.54
C LEU A 64 -6.22 -16.64 -6.40
N ARG A 65 -6.34 -17.43 -7.46
CA ARG A 65 -7.11 -18.67 -7.48
C ARG A 65 -6.31 -19.77 -8.15
N ALA A 66 -6.27 -20.95 -7.53
CA ALA A 66 -5.74 -22.17 -8.13
C ALA A 66 -6.85 -23.22 -8.28
N PRO A 67 -6.82 -24.06 -9.34
CA PRO A 67 -7.78 -25.16 -9.50
C PRO A 67 -7.56 -26.30 -8.49
N VAL A 68 -6.38 -26.38 -7.87
CA VAL A 68 -6.00 -27.39 -6.87
C VAL A 68 -5.09 -26.76 -5.80
N ALA A 69 -5.10 -27.30 -4.58
CA ALA A 69 -4.48 -26.71 -3.40
C ALA A 69 -2.96 -26.44 -3.46
N GLN A 70 -2.24 -27.09 -4.39
CA GLN A 70 -0.79 -26.90 -4.62
C GLN A 70 -0.50 -26.63 -6.10
N GLY A 71 -1.50 -26.15 -6.83
CA GLY A 71 -1.39 -25.79 -8.24
C GLY A 71 -0.81 -24.39 -8.42
N PRO A 72 -0.58 -23.95 -9.66
CA PRO A 72 -0.24 -22.57 -9.92
C PRO A 72 -1.40 -21.66 -9.54
N ASP A 73 -1.08 -20.56 -8.87
CA ASP A 73 -1.99 -19.47 -8.60
C ASP A 73 -2.16 -18.60 -9.85
N GLU A 74 -3.40 -18.38 -10.26
CA GLU A 74 -3.74 -17.43 -11.32
C GLU A 74 -4.32 -16.15 -10.69
N PRO A 75 -3.84 -14.96 -11.09
CA PRO A 75 -4.38 -13.70 -10.61
C PRO A 75 -5.80 -13.48 -11.11
N LEU A 76 -6.70 -13.15 -10.19
CA LEU A 76 -8.12 -12.90 -10.45
C LEU A 76 -8.44 -11.41 -10.43
N ASP A 77 -8.09 -10.72 -9.33
CA ASP A 77 -8.36 -9.29 -9.14
C ASP A 77 -7.55 -8.72 -7.95
N SER A 78 -7.79 -7.46 -7.57
CA SER A 78 -7.29 -6.85 -6.34
C SER A 78 -8.38 -6.08 -5.59
N THR A 79 -8.22 -5.93 -4.28
CA THR A 79 -9.17 -5.17 -3.45
C THR A 79 -8.47 -4.49 -2.27
N GLY A 80 -8.95 -3.32 -1.87
CA GLY A 80 -8.54 -2.67 -0.61
C GLY A 80 -9.30 -3.17 0.62
N SER A 81 -10.32 -3.99 0.44
CA SER A 81 -11.17 -4.50 1.52
C SER A 81 -10.72 -5.87 2.01
N ALA A 82 -11.00 -6.20 3.27
CA ALA A 82 -10.69 -7.51 3.86
C ALA A 82 -11.68 -8.63 3.48
N SER A 83 -12.28 -8.51 2.28
CA SER A 83 -13.22 -9.46 1.72
C SER A 83 -13.27 -9.35 0.20
N PHE A 84 -13.55 -10.47 -0.46
CA PHE A 84 -13.74 -10.54 -1.91
C PHE A 84 -14.85 -11.54 -2.26
N THR A 85 -15.63 -11.25 -3.29
CA THR A 85 -16.66 -12.17 -3.80
C THR A 85 -16.32 -12.57 -5.22
N ASP A 86 -15.88 -13.82 -5.39
CA ASP A 86 -15.74 -14.44 -6.71
C ASP A 86 -17.12 -14.94 -7.15
N ARG A 87 -17.74 -14.30 -8.15
CA ARG A 87 -19.03 -14.75 -8.69
C ARG A 87 -18.78 -15.74 -9.80
N VAL A 88 -19.38 -16.93 -9.69
CA VAL A 88 -19.28 -17.94 -10.72
C VAL A 88 -20.26 -17.56 -11.84
N GLY A 89 -19.71 -17.14 -12.98
CA GLY A 89 -20.45 -16.87 -14.22
C GLY A 89 -20.58 -18.11 -15.09
#